data_AF-A0A2D6L9M9-F1
#
_entry.id   AF-A0A2D6L9M9-F1
#
_cell.length_a   1.000
_cell.length_b   1.000
_cell.length_c   1.000
_cell.angle_alpha   90.00
_cell.angle_beta   90.00
_cell.angle_gamma   90.00
#
_symmetry.space_group_name_H-M   'P 1'
#
loop_
_entity.id
_entity.type
_entity.pdbx_description
1 polymer ?
#
loop_
_entity_poly.entity_id
_entity_poly.type
_entity_poly.pdbx_seq_one_letter_code
_entity_poly.pdbx_strand_id
1 'polypeptide(L)' 'MLKDFFIKKALESQLKNLPADQKEQVLKAVSENPDLFVKIAKEIQQKIKEGMNQQQAAFTVLKDHQEELRKLLQK' A
#
# COMPACT_ATOMS: atom_id res chain seq x y z
N MET A 1 -6.47 4.71 22.89
CA MET A 1 -5.94 3.64 23.78
C MET A 1 -6.44 2.24 23.42
N LEU A 2 -7.75 1.91 23.46
CA LEU A 2 -8.24 0.59 23.02
C LEU A 2 -8.40 0.47 21.49
N LYS A 3 -8.92 1.51 20.83
CA LYS A 3 -9.10 1.54 19.36
C LYS A 3 -7.77 1.38 18.62
N ASP A 4 -6.72 2.01 19.11
CA ASP A 4 -5.37 1.93 18.55
C ASP A 4 -4.82 0.50 18.62
N PHE A 5 -5.12 -0.24 19.69
CA PHE A 5 -4.68 -1.63 19.84
C PHE A 5 -5.36 -2.56 18.82
N PHE A 6 -6.67 -2.40 18.59
CA PHE A 6 -7.39 -3.19 17.59
C PHE A 6 -6.92 -2.88 16.16
N ILE A 7 -6.70 -1.59 15.85
CA ILE A 7 -6.18 -1.17 14.54
C ILE A 7 -4.77 -1.72 14.34
N LYS A 8 -3.89 -1.61 15.34
CA LYS A 8 -2.51 -2.12 15.30
C LYS A 8 -2.47 -3.64 15.12
N LYS A 9 -3.36 -4.38 15.79
CA LYS A 9 -3.44 -5.85 15.71
C LYS A 9 -4.02 -6.35 14.37
N ALA A 10 -4.98 -5.61 13.80
CA ALA A 10 -5.51 -5.90 12.47
C ALA A 10 -4.44 -5.66 11.39
N LEU A 11 -3.70 -4.55 11.49
CA LEU A 11 -2.53 -4.26 10.65
C LEU A 11 -1.45 -5.32 10.81
N GLU A 12 -1.08 -5.72 12.03
CA GLU A 12 -0.11 -6.81 12.26
C GLU A 12 -0.55 -8.11 11.58
N SER A 13 -1.83 -8.48 11.65
CA SER A 13 -2.35 -9.71 11.03
C SER A 13 -2.30 -9.67 9.51
N GLN A 14 -2.60 -8.53 8.89
CA GLN A 14 -2.54 -8.38 7.43
C GLN A 14 -1.11 -8.22 6.92
N LEU A 15 -0.25 -7.61 7.74
CA LEU A 15 1.16 -7.42 7.44
C LEU A 15 2.02 -8.62 7.86
N LYS A 16 1.50 -9.63 8.54
CA LYS A 16 2.28 -10.81 9.02
C LYS A 16 3.08 -11.52 7.93
N ASN A 17 2.60 -11.45 6.68
CA ASN A 17 3.25 -12.06 5.53
C ASN A 17 4.24 -11.13 4.80
N LEU A 18 4.36 -9.87 5.25
CA LEU A 18 5.37 -8.94 4.76
C LEU A 18 6.54 -8.86 5.75
N PRO A 19 7.79 -9.00 5.28
CA PRO A 19 8.99 -8.72 6.06
C PRO A 19 8.91 -7.35 6.75
N ALA A 20 9.44 -7.24 7.97
CA ALA A 20 9.39 -6.00 8.76
C ALA A 20 9.99 -4.80 7.99
N ASP A 21 11.08 -5.02 7.24
CA ASP A 21 11.68 -4.02 6.37
C ASP A 21 10.73 -3.51 5.28
N GLN A 22 9.90 -4.40 4.72
CA GLN A 22 8.91 -4.00 3.71
C GLN A 22 7.76 -3.20 4.35
N LYS A 23 7.39 -3.49 5.61
CA LYS A 23 6.38 -2.70 6.32
C LYS A 23 6.87 -1.29 6.59
N GLU A 24 8.11 -1.14 7.06
CA GLU A 24 8.70 0.18 7.32
C GLU A 24 8.87 0.98 6.03
N GLN A 25 9.29 0.33 4.93
CA GLN A 25 9.37 0.98 3.62
C GLN A 25 8.00 1.45 3.12
N VAL A 26 6.96 0.63 3.26
CA VAL A 26 5.58 1.02 2.89
C VAL A 26 5.10 2.18 3.78
N LEU A 27 5.33 2.11 5.09
CA LEU A 27 4.97 3.19 6.03
C LEU A 27 5.67 4.51 5.72
N LYS A 28 6.96 4.46 5.38
CA LYS A 28 7.75 5.64 5.04
C LYS A 28 7.30 6.26 3.73
N ALA A 29 7.06 5.43 2.72
CA ALA A 29 6.59 5.89 1.41
C ALA A 29 5.18 6.49 1.50
N VAL A 30 4.27 5.87 2.28
CA VAL A 30 2.95 6.42 2.59
C VAL A 30 3.05 7.74 3.36
N SER A 31 4.05 7.92 4.23
CA SER A 31 4.23 9.18 4.96
C SER A 31 4.74 10.32 4.09
N GLU A 32 5.54 10.03 3.06
CA GLU A 32 6.06 11.05 2.13
C GLU A 32 4.99 11.55 1.15
N ASN A 33 4.07 10.68 0.70
CA ASN A 33 2.94 11.11 -0.12
C ASN A 33 1.66 10.28 0.12
N PRO A 34 0.95 10.53 1.22
CA PRO A 34 -0.20 9.71 1.61
C PRO A 34 -1.30 9.69 0.56
N ASP A 35 -1.52 10.79 -0.17
CA ASP A 35 -2.57 10.88 -1.19
C ASP A 35 -2.35 9.93 -2.36
N LEU A 36 -1.10 9.81 -2.83
CA LEU A 36 -0.75 8.87 -3.91
C LEU A 36 -0.99 7.42 -3.47
N PHE A 37 -0.57 7.07 -2.26
CA PHE A 37 -0.74 5.71 -1.75
C PHE A 37 -2.21 5.37 -1.43
N VAL A 38 -3.00 6.34 -0.98
CA VAL A 38 -4.46 6.17 -0.81
C VAL A 38 -5.13 5.91 -2.16
N LYS A 39 -4.70 6.61 -3.22
CA LYS A 39 -5.20 6.40 -4.57
C LYS A 39 -4.82 5.01 -5.10
N ILE A 40 -3.54 4.64 -5.00
CA ILE A 40 -3.02 3.31 -5.35
C ILE A 40 -3.80 2.22 -4.60
N ALA A 41 -4.01 2.35 -3.29
CA ALA A 41 -4.73 1.36 -2.50
C ALA A 41 -6.19 1.20 -2.95
N LYS A 42 -6.88 2.31 -3.28
CA LYS A 42 -8.24 2.27 -3.80
C LYS A 42 -8.31 1.58 -5.17
N GLU A 43 -7.38 1.89 -6.06
CA GLU A 43 -7.31 1.27 -7.39
C GLU A 43 -6.98 -0.23 -7.29
N ILE A 44 -6.07 -0.62 -6.41
CA ILE A 44 -5.77 -2.05 -6.16
C ILE A 44 -7.01 -2.76 -5.65
N GLN A 45 -7.72 -2.18 -4.67
CA GLN A 45 -8.97 -2.77 -4.18
C GLN A 45 -10.04 -2.87 -5.26
N GLN A 46 -10.13 -1.88 -6.15
CA GLN A 46 -11.06 -1.91 -7.27
C GLN A 46 -10.71 -3.04 -8.25
N LYS A 47 -9.44 -3.19 -8.65
CA LYS A 47 -8.96 -4.28 -9.52
C LYS A 47 -9.20 -5.67 -8.89
N ILE A 48 -9.01 -5.79 -7.57
CA ILE A 48 -9.32 -7.04 -6.84
C ILE A 48 -10.83 -7.34 -6.90
N LYS A 49 -11.68 -6.32 -6.70
CA LYS A 49 -13.14 -6.46 -6.83
C LYS A 49 -13.58 -6.80 -8.25
N GLU A 50 -12.84 -6.34 -9.26
CA GLU A 50 -13.02 -6.71 -10.67
C GLU A 50 -12.58 -8.15 -10.98
N GLY A 51 -12.03 -8.87 -10.00
CA GLY A 51 -11.65 -10.28 -10.12
C GLY A 51 -10.16 -10.53 -10.38
N MET A 52 -9.32 -9.49 -10.40
CA MET A 52 -7.86 -9.69 -10.47
C MET A 52 -7.32 -10.24 -9.15
N ASN A 53 -6.26 -11.04 -9.24
CA ASN A 53 -5.55 -11.46 -8.04
C ASN A 53 -4.84 -10.25 -7.39
N GLN A 54 -4.64 -10.29 -6.07
CA GLN A 54 -4.06 -9.18 -5.31
C GLN A 54 -2.65 -8.77 -5.81
N GLN A 55 -1.83 -9.72 -6.24
CA GLN A 55 -0.49 -9.44 -6.77
C GLN A 55 -0.53 -8.74 -8.15
N GLN A 56 -1.42 -9.17 -9.04
CA GLN A 56 -1.63 -8.61 -10.37
C GLN A 56 -2.23 -7.22 -10.26
N ALA A 57 -3.26 -7.05 -9.43
CA ALA A 57 -3.84 -5.74 -9.13
C ALA A 57 -2.79 -4.76 -8.61
N ALA A 58 -1.99 -5.17 -7.63
CA ALA A 58 -0.88 -4.38 -7.11
C ALA A 58 0.15 -4.03 -8.20
N PHE A 59 0.58 -5.02 -8.98
CA PHE A 59 1.56 -4.80 -10.04
C PHE A 59 1.03 -3.84 -11.13
N THR A 60 -0.21 -4.02 -11.57
CA THR A 60 -0.85 -3.15 -12.56
C THR A 60 -0.92 -1.70 -12.07
N VAL A 61 -1.46 -1.48 -10.88
CA VAL A 61 -1.64 -0.13 -10.35
C VAL A 61 -0.31 0.55 -10.03
N LEU A 62 0.66 -0.20 -9.47
CA LEU A 62 2.00 0.34 -9.25
C LEU A 62 2.73 0.67 -10.55
N LYS A 63 2.49 -0.11 -11.62
CA LYS A 63 3.01 0.18 -12.95
C LYS A 63 2.34 1.43 -13.55
N ASP A 64 1.04 1.56 -13.39
CA ASP A 64 0.28 2.74 -13.86
C ASP A 64 0.74 4.02 -13.14
N HIS A 65 1.08 3.93 -11.85
CA HIS A 65 1.64 5.02 -11.06
C HIS A 65 3.18 5.05 -10.99
N GLN A 66 3.88 4.26 -11.80
CA GLN A 66 5.36 4.16 -11.75
C GLN A 66 6.01 5.52 -12.02
N GLU A 67 5.47 6.29 -12.96
CA GLU A 67 5.91 7.65 -13.29
C GLU A 67 5.74 8.62 -12.10
N GLU A 68 4.61 8.53 -11.40
CA GLU A 68 4.31 9.37 -10.22
C GLU A 68 5.21 9.01 -9.04
N LEU A 69 5.39 7.71 -8.78
CA LEU A 69 6.32 7.19 -7.78
C LEU A 69 7.76 7.60 -8.09
N ARG A 70 8.17 7.52 -9.36
CA ARG A 70 9.51 7.93 -9.79
C ARG A 70 9.74 9.43 -9.58
N LYS A 71 8.75 10.27 -9.88
CA LYS A 71 8.83 11.72 -9.64
C LYS A 71 8.92 12.06 -8.16
N LEU A 72 8.30 11.27 -7.29
CA LEU A 72 8.43 11.44 -5.84
C LEU A 72 9.80 11.02 -5.33
N LEU A 73 10.31 9.87 -5.78
CA LEU A 73 11.60 9.33 -5.34
C LEU A 73 12.81 10.06 -5.94
N GLN A 74 12.64 10.79 -7.05
CA GLN A 74 13.68 11.62 -7.66
C GLN A 74 13.74 13.05 -7.10
N LYS A 75 12.84 13.41 -6.18
CA LYS A 75 12.83 14.71 -5.52
C LYS A 75 13.70 14.71 -4.27
#